data_AF-A0A0G1HU79-F1
#
_entry.id   AF-A0A0G1HU79-F1
#
_cell.length_a   1.000
_cell.length_b   1.000
_cell.length_c   1.000
_cell.angle_alpha   90.00
_cell.angle_beta   90.00
_cell.angle_gamma   90.00
#
_symmetry.space_group_name_H-M   'P 1'
#
loop_
_entity.id
_entity.type
_entity.pdbx_description
1 polymer ?
#
loop_
_entity_poly.entity_id
_entity_poly.type
_entity_poly.pdbx_seq_one_letter_code
_entity_poly.pdbx_strand_id
1 'polypeptide(L)'
;MLKIRLQRIGRTHEPSFRLVLTESKNSTKSGRFKEILGSYDPRKSNDSLNIERIKYWLSQGASPTPTIHNLLVKHRIINAKKINVSRPLTPEPARHLPEAKPMAGGRSDGGQAAKSEVEKTSDTIEPVVEKEAV
;
A
#
# COMPACT_ATOMS: atom_id res chain seq x y z
N MET A 1 -6.55 -3.43 21.11
CA MET A 1 -5.37 -2.66 21.60
C MET A 1 -5.24 -1.37 20.82
N LEU A 2 -4.79 -0.28 21.47
CA LEU A 2 -4.48 0.97 20.78
C LEU A 2 -3.14 0.85 20.05
N LYS A 3 -3.13 1.27 18.78
CA LYS A 3 -1.95 1.28 17.94
C LYS A 3 -1.74 2.65 17.32
N ILE A 4 -0.49 3.08 17.31
CA ILE A 4 -0.07 4.24 16.52
C ILE A 4 0.33 3.70 15.15
N ARG A 5 -0.30 4.20 14.08
CA ARG A 5 -0.11 3.73 12.69
C ARG A 5 0.06 4.90 11.73
N LEU A 6 0.64 4.63 10.55
CA LEU A 6 0.80 5.61 9.47
C LEU A 6 -0.38 5.53 8.52
N GLN A 7 -1.10 6.63 8.35
CA GLN A 7 -2.14 6.79 7.34
C GLN A 7 -1.57 7.53 6.13
N ARG A 8 -1.57 6.89 4.96
CA ARG A 8 -1.19 7.58 3.71
C ARG A 8 -2.30 8.52 3.28
N ILE A 9 -1.95 9.78 3.04
CA ILE A 9 -2.85 10.85 2.56
C ILE A 9 -2.33 11.55 1.29
N GLY A 10 -1.08 11.27 0.88
CA GLY A 10 -0.46 11.91 -0.28
C GLY A 10 -0.91 11.33 -1.63
N ARG A 11 -0.50 12.01 -2.71
CA ARG A 11 -0.81 11.67 -4.10
C ARG A 11 0.01 10.48 -4.59
N THR A 12 -0.28 10.02 -5.81
CA THR A 12 0.59 9.08 -6.54
C THR A 12 1.97 9.70 -6.71
N HIS A 13 3.02 8.90 -6.51
CA HIS A 13 4.43 9.34 -6.48
C HIS A 13 4.82 10.37 -5.42
N GLU A 14 3.90 10.97 -4.68
CA GLU A 14 4.19 11.90 -3.58
C GLU A 14 3.59 11.36 -2.27
N PRO A 15 4.32 10.48 -1.57
CA PRO A 15 3.80 9.86 -0.35
C PRO A 15 3.87 10.84 0.81
N SER A 16 2.71 11.21 1.37
CA SER A 16 2.61 11.92 2.64
C SER A 16 1.80 11.07 3.62
N PHE A 17 2.21 11.05 4.89
CA PHE A 17 1.59 10.25 5.92
C PHE A 17 1.14 11.10 7.11
N ARG A 18 0.11 10.64 7.80
CA ARG A 18 -0.29 11.12 9.14
C ARG A 18 0.00 10.03 10.16
N LEU A 19 0.47 10.42 11.34
CA LEU A 19 0.51 9.55 12.50
C LEU A 19 -0.85 9.57 13.17
N VAL A 20 -1.47 8.40 13.26
CA VAL A 20 -2.84 8.26 13.70
C VAL A 20 -2.91 7.24 14.82
N LEU A 21 -3.59 7.61 15.90
CA LEU A 21 -3.93 6.69 16.99
C LEU A 21 -5.27 6.03 16.69
N THR A 22 -5.26 4.72 16.50
CA THR A 22 -6.48 3.95 16.23
C THR A 22 -6.45 2.61 16.95
N GLU A 23 -7.61 1.96 17.03
CA GLU A 23 -7.69 0.61 17.53
C GLU A 23 -7.20 -0.40 16.48
N SER A 24 -6.60 -1.50 16.91
CA SER A 24 -6.04 -2.53 16.02
C SER A 24 -7.04 -3.10 15.01
N LYS A 25 -8.33 -3.12 15.35
CA LYS A 25 -9.42 -3.61 14.48
C LYS A 25 -9.76 -2.62 13.36
N ASN A 26 -9.50 -1.34 13.56
CA ASN A 26 -9.86 -0.31 12.60
C ASN A 26 -8.83 -0.19 11.49
N SER A 27 -9.32 -0.07 10.26
CA SER A 27 -8.48 0.24 9.11
C SER A 27 -8.04 1.70 9.17
N THR A 28 -6.77 1.92 8.84
CA THR A 28 -6.18 3.25 8.78
C THR A 28 -6.80 4.13 7.68
N LYS A 29 -7.44 3.53 6.67
CA LYS A 29 -8.13 4.27 5.60
C LYS A 29 -9.59 4.60 5.93
N SER A 30 -10.16 3.95 6.95
CA SER A 30 -11.59 4.08 7.28
C SER A 30 -11.94 5.40 7.96
N GLY A 31 -10.96 6.24 8.31
CA GLY A 31 -11.17 7.51 9.01
C GLY A 31 -11.57 7.36 10.49
N ARG A 32 -11.79 6.14 10.98
CA ARG A 32 -12.08 5.86 12.40
C ARG A 32 -10.80 5.87 13.23
N PHE A 33 -10.40 7.05 13.67
CA PHE A 33 -9.27 7.24 14.57
C PHE A 33 -9.67 8.06 15.80
N LYS A 34 -8.92 7.91 16.89
CA LYS A 34 -9.13 8.69 18.11
C LYS A 34 -8.50 10.07 17.98
N GLU A 35 -7.27 10.12 17.51
CA GLU A 35 -6.47 11.36 17.45
C GLU A 35 -5.42 11.29 16.34
N ILE A 36 -5.09 12.45 15.78
CA ILE A 36 -3.96 12.63 14.87
C ILE A 36 -2.80 13.19 15.68
N LEU A 37 -1.69 12.45 15.74
CA LEU A 37 -0.52 12.79 16.55
C LEU A 37 0.53 13.58 15.76
N GLY A 38 0.42 13.65 14.44
CA GLY A 38 1.33 14.41 13.60
C GLY A 38 1.29 14.03 12.12
N SER A 39 2.22 14.58 11.37
CA SER A 39 2.48 14.28 9.96
C SER A 39 3.92 13.80 9.77
N TYR A 40 4.09 12.92 8.79
CA TYR A 40 5.38 12.39 8.38
C TYR A 40 5.44 12.42 6.85
N ASP A 41 6.47 13.07 6.31
CA ASP A 41 6.72 13.11 4.88
C ASP A 41 8.15 12.60 4.63
N PRO A 42 8.35 11.41 4.04
CA PRO A 42 9.68 10.85 3.82
C PRO A 42 10.53 11.66 2.85
N ARG A 43 9.93 12.54 2.02
CA ARG A 43 10.67 13.39 1.08
C ARG A 43 11.13 14.69 1.73
N LYS A 44 10.41 15.14 2.76
CA LYS A 44 10.74 16.38 3.47
C LYS A 44 11.54 16.01 4.72
N SER A 45 12.40 16.92 5.15
CA SER A 45 13.17 16.74 6.38
C SER A 45 12.40 17.20 7.62
N ASN A 46 11.25 17.86 7.42
CA ASN A 46 10.47 18.48 8.47
C ASN A 46 9.25 17.61 8.81
N ASP A 47 9.37 16.84 9.88
CA ASP A 47 8.27 16.07 10.46
C ASP A 47 7.58 16.90 11.54
N SER A 48 6.26 17.07 11.44
CA SER A 48 5.46 17.72 12.49
C SER A 48 4.90 16.67 13.44
N LEU A 49 5.63 16.35 14.50
CA LEU A 49 5.22 15.38 15.52
C LEU A 49 4.82 16.07 16.82
N ASN A 50 3.63 15.75 17.35
CA ASN A 50 3.23 16.21 18.69
C ASN A 50 3.83 15.29 19.76
N ILE A 51 4.99 15.68 20.28
CA ILE A 51 5.80 14.88 21.20
C ILE A 51 5.06 14.60 22.51
N GLU A 52 4.36 15.60 23.06
CA GLU A 52 3.66 15.49 24.35
C GLU A 52 2.55 14.45 24.28
N ARG A 53 1.73 14.51 23.22
CA ARG A 53 0.65 13.56 23.01
C ARG A 53 1.17 12.15 22.74
N ILE A 54 2.26 12.02 21.98
CA ILE A 54 2.88 10.71 21.74
C ILE A 54 3.35 10.09 23.06
N LYS A 55 4.05 10.85 23.91
CA LYS A 55 4.51 10.37 25.23
C LYS A 55 3.35 9.96 26.13
N TYR A 56 2.28 10.74 26.15
CA TYR A 56 1.05 10.39 26.87
C TYR A 56 0.47 9.06 26.40
N TRP A 57 0.32 8.86 25.09
CA TRP A 57 -0.26 7.61 24.59
C TRP A 57 0.64 6.40 24.81
N LEU A 58 1.96 6.59 24.78
CA LEU A 58 2.91 5.53 25.14
C LEU A 58 2.76 5.13 26.62
N SER A 59 2.56 6.08 27.54
CA SER A 59 2.32 5.76 28.95
C SER A 59 0.95 5.10 29.19
N GLN A 60 -0.05 5.37 28.34
CA GLN A 60 -1.34 4.68 28.32
C GLN A 60 -1.29 3.28 27.66
N GLY A 61 -0.12 2.80 27.24
CA GLY A 61 0.05 1.46 26.65
C GLY A 61 -0.28 1.37 25.16
N ALA A 62 -0.29 2.50 24.42
CA ALA A 62 -0.41 2.45 22.96
C ALA A 62 0.85 1.83 22.34
N SER A 63 0.67 0.84 21.46
CA SER A 63 1.79 0.16 20.79
C SER A 63 2.09 0.82 19.43
N PRO A 64 3.30 1.36 19.19
CA PRO A 64 3.69 1.85 17.88
C PRO A 64 3.95 0.70 16.89
N THR A 65 3.70 0.91 15.60
CA THR A 65 4.18 -0.03 14.57
C THR A 65 5.70 0.03 14.42
N PRO A 66 6.37 -1.01 13.89
CA PRO A 66 7.84 -1.06 13.79
C PRO A 66 8.45 0.14 13.04
N THR A 67 7.80 0.63 11.98
CA THR A 67 8.23 1.83 11.25
C THR A 67 8.14 3.10 12.12
N ILE A 68 7.09 3.23 12.92
CA ILE A 68 6.90 4.40 13.80
C ILE A 68 7.84 4.32 14.98
N HIS A 69 8.07 3.14 15.55
CA HIS A 69 9.11 2.92 16.56
C HIS A 69 10.46 3.46 16.07
N ASN A 70 10.86 3.09 14.85
CA ASN A 70 12.09 3.59 14.25
C ASN A 70 12.08 5.11 14.02
N LEU A 71 10.94 5.70 13.67
CA LEU A 71 10.77 7.14 13.53
C LEU A 71 10.96 7.86 14.88
N LEU A 72 10.34 7.35 15.94
CA LEU A 72 10.45 7.89 17.30
C LEU A 72 11.88 7.77 17.86
N VAL A 73 12.59 6.70 17.53
CA VAL A 73 14.02 6.52 17.85
C VAL A 73 14.88 7.53 17.08
N LYS A 74 14.60 7.77 15.79
CA LYS A 74 15.31 8.78 14.97
C LYS A 74 15.18 10.18 15.57
N HIS A 75 13.99 10.53 16.06
CA HIS A 75 13.69 11.81 16.71
C HIS A 75 14.10 11.86 18.19
N ARG A 76 14.78 10.83 18.72
CA ARG A 76 15.20 10.72 20.14
C ARG A 76 14.06 10.88 21.15
N ILE A 77 12.84 10.52 20.77
CA ILE A 77 11.66 10.53 21.66
C ILE A 77 11.66 9.29 22.55
N ILE A 78 12.15 8.16 22.01
CA ILE A 78 12.30 6.88 22.72
C ILE A 78 13.76 6.42 22.60
N ASN A 79 14.36 6.06 23.73
CA ASN A 79 15.68 5.42 23.77
C ASN A 79 15.52 3.90 23.64
N ALA A 80 15.33 3.42 22.41
CA ALA A 80 15.21 2.00 22.12
C ALA A 80 16.02 1.61 20.88
N LYS A 81 16.37 0.32 20.77
CA LYS A 81 17.04 -0.22 19.58
C LYS A 81 16.12 -0.12 18.36
N LYS A 82 16.68 0.24 17.21
CA LYS A 82 15.98 0.24 15.92
C LYS A 82 15.64 -1.19 15.51
N ILE A 83 14.42 -1.39 15.04
CA ILE A 83 13.91 -2.68 14.58
C ILE A 83 14.10 -2.78 13.06
N ASN A 84 14.61 -3.91 12.56
CA ASN A 84 14.66 -4.19 11.13
C ASN A 84 13.24 -4.53 10.62
N VAL A 85 12.70 -3.69 9.74
CA VAL A 85 11.34 -3.85 9.19
C VAL A 85 11.31 -4.50 7.81
N SER A 86 12.48 -4.78 7.24
CA SER A 86 12.61 -5.58 6.02
C SER A 86 12.14 -6.99 6.32
N ARG A 87 11.30 -7.55 5.43
CA ARG A 87 10.96 -8.96 5.50
C ARG A 87 12.27 -9.77 5.35
N PRO A 88 12.66 -10.62 6.31
CA PRO A 88 13.80 -11.50 6.10
C PRO A 88 13.47 -12.39 4.91
N LEU A 89 14.42 -12.50 3.99
CA LEU A 89 14.33 -13.44 2.88
C LEU A 89 14.50 -14.84 3.46
N THR A 90 13.41 -15.43 3.96
CA THR A 90 13.42 -16.84 4.31
C THR A 90 13.66 -17.60 3.00
N PRO A 91 14.64 -18.51 2.90
CA PRO A 91 14.61 -19.49 1.83
C PRO A 91 13.27 -20.22 1.96
N GLU A 92 12.46 -20.24 0.90
CA GLU A 92 11.23 -21.03 0.92
C GLU A 92 11.62 -22.45 1.34
N PRO A 93 10.98 -23.05 2.37
CA PRO A 93 11.19 -24.46 2.61
C PRO A 93 10.81 -25.15 1.31
N ALA A 94 11.79 -25.82 0.70
CA ALA A 94 11.63 -26.53 -0.56
C ALA A 94 10.34 -27.32 -0.44
N ARG A 95 9.34 -26.91 -1.24
CA ARG A 95 8.03 -27.58 -1.26
C ARG A 95 8.34 -29.05 -1.46
N HIS A 96 8.02 -29.87 -0.46
CA HIS A 96 8.00 -31.33 -0.60
C HIS A 96 7.32 -31.62 -1.94
N LEU A 97 8.07 -32.15 -2.91
CA LEU A 97 7.47 -32.69 -4.11
C LEU A 97 6.46 -33.72 -3.64
N PRO A 98 5.16 -33.61 -3.99
CA PRO A 98 4.25 -34.72 -3.74
C PRO A 98 4.77 -35.91 -4.54
N GLU A 99 5.18 -36.97 -3.84
CA GLU A 99 5.50 -38.26 -4.45
C GLU A 99 4.31 -38.69 -5.33
N ALA A 100 4.64 -39.00 -6.57
CA ALA A 100 3.70 -39.39 -7.60
C ALA A 100 2.91 -40.64 -7.17
N LYS A 101 1.61 -40.49 -6.97
CA LYS A 101 0.67 -41.62 -7.12
C LYS A 101 0.35 -41.79 -8.61
N PRO A 102 0.49 -42.99 -9.19
CA PRO A 102 0.17 -43.21 -10.59
C PRO A 102 -1.35 -43.34 -10.73
N MET A 103 -2.01 -42.34 -11.32
CA MET A 103 -3.37 -42.53 -11.82
C MET A 103 -3.33 -42.64 -13.34
N ALA A 104 -3.52 -43.88 -13.77
CA ALA A 104 -3.83 -44.28 -15.13
C ALA A 104 -5.14 -43.64 -15.61
N GLY A 105 -5.23 -43.35 -16.92
CA GLY A 105 -6.52 -43.24 -17.62
C GLY A 105 -6.66 -42.08 -18.62
N GLY A 106 -6.17 -42.29 -19.84
CA GLY A 106 -6.94 -42.19 -21.10
C GLY A 106 -7.54 -40.85 -21.61
N ARG A 107 -7.07 -40.48 -22.83
CA ARG A 107 -7.78 -39.87 -24.00
C ARG A 107 -8.38 -38.46 -23.82
N SER A 108 -8.41 -37.55 -24.80
CA SER A 108 -7.97 -37.43 -26.20
C SER A 108 -8.22 -35.97 -26.63
N ASP A 109 -7.56 -35.55 -27.72
CA ASP A 109 -7.76 -34.31 -28.50
C ASP A 109 -7.38 -32.98 -27.84
N GLY A 110 -6.50 -32.14 -28.39
CA GLY A 110 -6.24 -31.90 -29.81
C GLY A 110 -6.68 -30.45 -30.11
N GLY A 111 -5.74 -29.51 -30.01
CA GLY A 111 -6.03 -28.08 -30.13
C GLY A 111 -5.93 -27.53 -31.55
N GLN A 112 -6.63 -26.41 -31.80
CA GLN A 112 -6.25 -25.33 -32.72
C GLN A 112 -7.16 -24.13 -32.43
N ALA A 113 -6.68 -22.96 -31.99
CA ALA A 113 -5.80 -21.99 -32.67
C ALA A 113 -6.45 -21.28 -33.88
N ALA A 114 -6.99 -20.08 -33.57
CA ALA A 114 -6.67 -18.80 -34.20
C ALA A 114 -7.43 -18.30 -35.46
N LYS A 115 -7.61 -16.96 -35.44
CA LYS A 115 -7.88 -15.99 -36.54
C LYS A 115 -9.37 -15.89 -36.94
N SER A 116 -9.98 -14.73 -37.25
CA SER A 116 -9.51 -13.40 -37.67
C SER A 116 -10.70 -12.40 -37.72
N GLU A 117 -10.37 -11.10 -37.60
CA GLU A 117 -10.93 -9.92 -38.33
C GLU A 117 -12.43 -9.56 -38.26
N VAL A 118 -12.83 -8.39 -37.70
CA VAL A 118 -12.93 -7.03 -38.34
C VAL A 118 -14.16 -6.97 -39.28
N GLU A 119 -15.20 -6.13 -39.12
CA GLU A 119 -15.20 -4.66 -39.21
C GLU A 119 -16.63 -4.03 -39.01
N LYS A 120 -16.66 -2.73 -38.65
CA LYS A 120 -17.64 -1.64 -38.99
C LYS A 120 -19.08 -1.76 -38.46
N THR A 121 -19.75 -0.70 -37.99
CA THR A 121 -19.92 0.70 -38.44
C THR A 121 -20.19 1.58 -37.19
N SER A 122 -19.94 2.89 -37.14
CA SER A 122 -20.56 3.94 -37.94
C SER A 122 -19.76 5.24 -37.78
N ASP A 123 -19.66 6.03 -38.85
CA ASP A 123 -20.23 7.39 -38.88
C ASP A 123 -19.83 8.05 -40.20
N THR A 124 -20.84 8.41 -40.98
CA THR A 124 -20.77 9.31 -42.13
C THR A 124 -21.58 10.53 -41.73
N ILE A 125 -21.09 11.73 -42.04
CA ILE A 125 -21.80 12.84 -42.71
C ILE A 125 -20.83 14.03 -42.78
N GLU A 126 -20.38 14.32 -44.00
CA GLU A 126 -19.80 15.59 -44.47
C GLU A 126 -20.94 16.51 -45.02
N PRO A 127 -20.69 17.69 -45.63
CA PRO A 127 -19.64 18.72 -45.46
C PRO A 127 -20.25 20.16 -45.40
N VAL A 128 -19.48 21.19 -45.00
CA VAL A 128 -19.78 22.60 -45.37
C VAL A 128 -18.50 23.41 -45.65
N VAL A 129 -18.23 23.56 -46.95
CA VAL A 129 -17.84 24.72 -47.78
C VAL A 129 -17.16 25.96 -47.15
N GLU A 130 -16.03 26.31 -47.77
CA GLU A 130 -15.19 27.52 -47.72
C GLU A 130 -15.93 28.85 -47.98
N LYS A 131 -15.51 29.94 -47.33
CA LYS A 131 -15.46 31.29 -47.92
C LYS A 131 -14.32 32.14 -47.35
N GLU A 132 -13.67 32.85 -48.26
CA GLU A 132 -12.59 33.82 -48.14
C GLU A 132 -12.90 35.02 -47.23
N ALA A 133 -11.86 35.59 -46.60
CA ALA A 133 -11.70 37.03 -46.39
C ALA A 133 -10.23 37.35 -46.03
N VAL A 134 -9.47 37.86 -47.00
CA VAL A 134 -8.30 38.73 -46.81
C VAL A 134 -8.52 39.95 -47.69
#